data_AF-A0A7C2AMF9-F1
#
_entry.id   AF-A0A7C2AMF9-F1
#
_cell.length_a   1.000
_cell.length_b   1.000
_cell.length_c   1.000
_cell.angle_alpha   90.00
_cell.angle_beta   90.00
_cell.angle_gamma   90.00
#
_symmetry.space_group_name_H-M   'P 1'
#
loop_
_entity.id
_entity.type
_entity.pdbx_description
1 polymer ?
#
loop_
_entity_poly.entity_id
_entity_poly.type
_entity_poly.pdbx_seq_one_letter_code
_entity_poly.pdbx_strand_id
1 'polypeptide(L)'
;MSNEKHRLITRSDFDGLVCAVLLKELDLIEEIKFVHPKDMQDGTILVSGNDITTNLPYVDGVYLAFDHHLSETIRLDRKPDNHIIDPDAPSAARVVYDHYGGKKAFPNVNDDMMVAVDKCDSAQFTREEALYADGWVLLNFLMDARTGLGRYKDFTISNYQLMMQLIDYCRSHTIQEILALPDVKERVDLYMEQQEKFKHQLKHCTSLRGNLAIVDLREEELIYAGNRFVVYALFPDT
;
A
#
# COMPACT_ATOMS: atom_id res chain seq x y z
N MET A 1 27.41 20.36 -2.39
CA MET A 1 27.23 18.94 -2.75
C MET A 1 26.05 18.91 -3.70
N SER A 2 26.19 18.33 -4.89
CA SER A 2 25.04 18.19 -5.80
C SER A 2 23.94 17.46 -5.04
N ASN A 3 22.76 18.08 -4.94
CA ASN A 3 21.57 17.43 -4.39
C ASN A 3 21.07 16.48 -5.48
N GLU A 4 21.81 15.38 -5.70
CA GLU A 4 21.45 14.38 -6.72
C GLU A 4 20.10 13.78 -6.34
N LYS A 5 19.15 13.89 -7.26
CA LYS A 5 17.82 13.32 -7.11
C LYS A 5 17.77 11.97 -7.79
N HIS A 6 17.05 11.07 -7.16
CA HIS A 6 16.94 9.68 -7.56
C HIS A 6 15.57 9.38 -8.15
N ARG A 7 15.46 8.21 -8.79
CA ARG A 7 14.16 7.63 -9.15
C ARG A 7 13.74 6.66 -8.05
N LEU A 8 12.52 6.79 -7.55
CA LEU A 8 11.91 5.82 -6.66
C LEU A 8 11.26 4.70 -7.46
N ILE A 9 11.58 3.45 -7.14
CA ILE A 9 10.88 2.26 -7.62
C ILE A 9 10.20 1.61 -6.41
N THR A 10 8.86 1.53 -6.44
CA THR A 10 8.07 1.04 -5.29
C THR A 10 6.82 0.31 -5.75
N ARG A 11 6.05 -0.23 -4.81
CA ARG A 11 4.74 -0.86 -5.08
C ARG A 11 3.65 0.20 -5.21
N SER A 12 2.62 -0.09 -6.01
CA SER A 12 1.43 0.76 -6.12
C SER A 12 0.44 0.50 -4.98
N ASP A 13 0.88 0.67 -3.73
CA ASP A 13 0.05 0.50 -2.53
C ASP A 13 0.29 1.64 -1.53
N PHE A 14 -0.39 1.57 -0.38
CA PHE A 14 -0.34 2.65 0.61
C PHE A 14 1.07 2.84 1.20
N ASP A 15 1.83 1.77 1.40
CA ASP A 15 3.21 1.85 1.87
C ASP A 15 4.11 2.54 0.84
N GLY A 16 4.02 2.14 -0.44
CA GLY A 16 4.74 2.82 -1.52
C GLY A 16 4.36 4.30 -1.69
N LEU A 17 3.09 4.65 -1.48
CA LEU A 17 2.63 6.04 -1.44
C LEU A 17 3.33 6.84 -0.33
N VAL A 18 3.36 6.31 0.90
CA VAL A 18 3.98 7.02 2.02
C VAL A 18 5.51 7.09 1.87
N CYS A 19 6.16 6.04 1.37
CA CYS A 19 7.58 6.10 1.01
C CYS A 19 7.88 7.25 0.03
N ALA A 20 7.06 7.40 -1.02
CA ALA A 20 7.19 8.51 -1.96
C ALA A 20 6.99 9.88 -1.31
N VAL A 21 6.03 10.02 -0.41
CA VAL A 21 5.80 11.25 0.36
C VAL A 21 7.03 11.62 1.19
N LEU A 22 7.60 10.66 1.93
CA LEU A 22 8.77 10.87 2.78
C LEU A 22 10.00 11.28 1.95
N LEU A 23 10.31 10.54 0.90
CA LEU A 23 11.48 10.82 0.06
C LEU A 23 11.34 12.15 -0.71
N LYS A 24 10.12 12.54 -1.07
CA LYS A 24 9.84 13.85 -1.68
C LYS A 24 9.97 15.00 -0.68
N GLU A 25 9.61 14.79 0.58
CA GLU A 25 9.79 15.79 1.65
C GLU A 25 11.28 16.09 1.92
N LEU A 26 12.16 15.10 1.73
CA LEU A 26 13.61 15.26 1.81
C LEU A 26 14.26 15.80 0.52
N ASP A 27 13.46 16.06 -0.52
CA ASP A 27 13.94 16.45 -1.85
C ASP A 27 14.91 15.44 -2.50
N LEU A 28 14.77 14.14 -2.18
CA LEU A 28 15.66 13.07 -2.63
C LEU A 28 15.26 12.42 -3.96
N ILE A 29 14.01 12.62 -4.41
CA ILE A 29 13.48 11.95 -5.60
C ILE A 29 12.87 12.94 -6.59
N GLU A 30 12.96 12.61 -7.88
CA GLU A 30 12.35 13.38 -8.97
C GLU A 30 11.44 12.55 -9.89
N GLU A 31 11.65 11.24 -9.94
CA GLU A 31 10.84 10.29 -10.71
C GLU A 31 10.33 9.18 -9.79
N ILE A 32 9.14 8.67 -10.07
CA ILE A 32 8.53 7.54 -9.35
C ILE A 32 8.03 6.54 -10.38
N LYS A 33 8.34 5.27 -10.14
CA LYS A 33 7.87 4.14 -10.95
C LYS A 33 7.27 3.08 -10.04
N PHE A 34 5.98 2.81 -10.26
CA PHE A 34 5.30 1.72 -9.56
C PHE A 34 5.48 0.39 -10.31
N VAL A 35 5.84 -0.67 -9.59
CA VAL A 35 6.09 -2.02 -10.13
C VAL A 35 5.52 -3.11 -9.23
N HIS A 36 5.34 -4.32 -9.77
CA HIS A 36 5.00 -5.48 -8.95
C HIS A 36 6.28 -6.18 -8.44
N PRO A 37 6.30 -6.76 -7.22
CA PRO A 37 7.47 -7.48 -6.70
C PRO A 37 8.01 -8.57 -7.64
N LYS A 38 7.09 -9.24 -8.35
CA LYS A 38 7.43 -10.24 -9.37
C LYS A 38 8.29 -9.66 -10.50
N ASP A 39 8.02 -8.43 -10.95
CA ASP A 39 8.77 -7.81 -12.05
C ASP A 39 10.22 -7.54 -11.65
N MET A 40 10.46 -7.24 -10.37
CA MET A 40 11.81 -7.12 -9.81
C MET A 40 12.50 -8.48 -9.76
N GLN A 41 11.82 -9.53 -9.32
CA GLN A 41 12.36 -10.89 -9.24
C GLN A 41 12.67 -11.48 -10.62
N ASP A 42 11.81 -11.22 -11.61
CA ASP A 42 11.98 -11.67 -12.98
C ASP A 42 13.02 -10.82 -13.74
N GLY A 43 13.51 -9.72 -13.16
CA GLY A 43 14.51 -8.83 -13.77
C GLY A 43 13.97 -8.02 -14.96
N THR A 44 12.65 -7.81 -15.04
CA THR A 44 12.02 -7.07 -16.15
C THR A 44 12.09 -5.56 -15.95
N ILE A 45 12.41 -5.11 -14.73
CA ILE A 45 12.62 -3.71 -14.40
C ILE A 45 14.10 -3.35 -14.53
N LEU A 46 14.42 -2.37 -15.38
CA LEU A 46 15.75 -1.81 -15.47
C LEU A 46 16.07 -0.96 -14.23
N VAL A 47 16.94 -1.48 -13.37
CA VAL A 47 17.46 -0.83 -12.15
C VAL A 47 18.89 -0.35 -12.38
N SER A 48 19.26 0.75 -11.74
CA SER A 48 20.53 1.44 -11.86
C SER A 48 20.98 2.05 -10.53
N GLY A 49 22.22 2.53 -10.49
CA GLY A 49 22.78 3.24 -9.32
C GLY A 49 22.15 4.61 -9.03
N ASN A 50 21.12 5.02 -9.76
CA ASN A 50 20.31 6.21 -9.47
C ASN A 50 18.94 5.86 -8.84
N ASP A 51 18.67 4.58 -8.58
CA ASP A 51 17.36 4.13 -8.12
C ASP A 51 17.33 3.91 -6.60
N ILE A 52 16.29 4.40 -5.94
CA ILE A 52 15.92 4.01 -4.59
C ILE A 52 14.77 3.00 -4.72
N THR A 53 14.86 1.84 -4.06
CA THR A 53 13.75 0.89 -3.97
C THR A 53 13.15 0.90 -2.57
N THR A 54 11.83 0.73 -2.47
CA THR A 54 11.13 0.56 -1.19
C THR A 54 10.09 -0.54 -1.29
N ASN A 55 9.99 -1.40 -0.27
CA ASN A 55 9.02 -2.51 -0.21
C ASN A 55 9.07 -3.40 -1.47
N LEU A 56 10.28 -3.72 -1.93
CA LEU A 56 10.51 -4.54 -3.11
C LEU A 56 11.71 -5.44 -2.89
N PRO A 57 11.71 -6.66 -3.47
CA PRO A 57 12.85 -7.55 -3.41
C PRO A 57 14.13 -6.83 -3.83
N TYR A 58 15.17 -6.93 -3.01
CA TYR A 58 16.48 -6.35 -3.28
C TYR A 58 17.04 -6.79 -4.65
N VAL A 59 17.67 -5.85 -5.36
CA VAL A 59 18.36 -6.03 -6.64
C VAL A 59 19.73 -5.35 -6.58
N ASP A 60 20.77 -6.04 -7.05
CA ASP A 60 22.12 -5.49 -7.09
C ASP A 60 22.25 -4.26 -8.00
N GLY A 61 23.06 -3.29 -7.55
CA GLY A 61 23.33 -2.06 -8.30
C GLY A 61 22.35 -0.92 -8.04
N VAL A 62 21.32 -1.12 -7.20
CA VAL A 62 20.44 -0.07 -6.69
C VAL A 62 21.20 0.91 -5.78
N TYR A 63 20.82 2.18 -5.73
CA TYR A 63 21.44 3.18 -4.84
C TYR A 63 21.18 2.86 -3.37
N LEU A 64 19.91 2.76 -2.99
CA LEU A 64 19.44 2.35 -1.66
C LEU A 64 18.20 1.48 -1.80
N ALA A 65 18.09 0.45 -0.96
CA ALA A 65 16.93 -0.41 -0.89
C ALA A 65 16.38 -0.44 0.55
N PHE A 66 15.13 -0.03 0.72
CA PHE A 66 14.42 -0.08 2.00
C PHE A 66 13.42 -1.23 2.02
N ASP A 67 13.53 -2.09 3.03
CA ASP A 67 12.64 -3.24 3.19
C ASP A 67 12.41 -3.55 4.67
N HIS A 68 11.41 -4.37 4.94
CA HIS A 68 11.04 -4.87 6.26
C HIS A 68 10.61 -6.36 6.23
N HIS A 69 10.63 -7.02 5.07
CA HIS A 69 10.24 -8.42 4.99
C HIS A 69 11.33 -9.33 5.53
N LEU A 70 11.03 -10.12 6.57
CA LEU A 70 11.97 -11.12 7.12
C LEU A 70 12.52 -12.06 6.03
N SER A 71 11.72 -12.42 5.03
CA SER A 71 12.17 -13.27 3.90
C SER A 71 13.38 -12.69 3.16
N GLU A 72 13.50 -11.37 3.07
CA GLU A 72 14.59 -10.69 2.38
C GLU A 72 15.89 -10.68 3.19
N THR A 73 15.81 -10.90 4.51
CA THR A 73 17.00 -11.10 5.35
C THR A 73 17.66 -12.47 5.15
N ILE A 74 16.90 -13.45 4.66
CA ILE A 74 17.32 -14.84 4.47
C ILE A 74 17.71 -15.10 3.01
N ARG A 75 17.10 -14.37 2.06
CA ARG A 75 17.27 -14.58 0.61
C ARG A 75 18.70 -14.30 0.12
N LEU A 76 19.42 -13.40 0.79
CA LEU A 76 20.76 -12.99 0.40
C LEU A 76 21.82 -13.66 1.29
N ASP A 77 22.83 -14.29 0.68
CA ASP A 77 23.95 -14.91 1.42
C ASP A 77 24.72 -13.90 2.29
N ARG A 78 24.72 -12.63 1.87
CA ARG A 78 25.28 -11.50 2.61
C ARG A 78 24.37 -10.29 2.46
N LYS A 79 24.11 -9.58 3.56
CA LYS A 79 23.40 -8.29 3.55
C LYS A 79 24.29 -7.19 2.95
N PRO A 80 23.89 -6.56 1.83
CA PRO A 80 24.59 -5.41 1.25
C PRO A 80 24.43 -4.16 2.12
N ASP A 81 25.42 -3.28 2.14
CA ASP A 81 25.41 -2.08 2.99
C ASP A 81 24.32 -1.06 2.60
N ASN A 82 23.95 -1.03 1.32
CA ASN A 82 22.86 -0.22 0.77
C ASN A 82 21.47 -0.87 0.96
N HIS A 83 21.39 -2.05 1.56
CA HIS A 83 20.13 -2.72 1.89
C HIS A 83 19.71 -2.36 3.32
N ILE A 84 18.92 -1.31 3.45
CA ILE A 84 18.37 -0.81 4.70
C ILE A 84 17.12 -1.61 5.04
N ILE A 85 17.32 -2.74 5.73
CA ILE A 85 16.25 -3.63 6.15
C ILE A 85 16.13 -3.75 7.66
N ASP A 86 14.90 -3.62 8.15
CA ASP A 86 14.49 -3.87 9.53
C ASP A 86 13.26 -4.79 9.56
N PRO A 87 13.42 -6.09 9.90
CA PRO A 87 12.33 -7.06 9.86
C PRO A 87 11.28 -6.87 10.96
N ASP A 88 11.57 -6.06 11.99
CA ASP A 88 10.63 -5.75 13.07
C ASP A 88 9.79 -4.51 12.76
N ALA A 89 10.13 -3.77 11.69
CA ALA A 89 9.37 -2.62 11.26
C ALA A 89 8.03 -3.03 10.61
N PRO A 90 6.92 -2.37 10.96
CA PRO A 90 5.59 -2.70 10.44
C PRO A 90 5.35 -2.33 8.98
N SER A 91 6.20 -1.49 8.38
CA SER A 91 6.10 -1.01 6.99
C SER A 91 7.49 -0.58 6.46
N ALA A 92 7.70 -0.54 5.14
CA ALA A 92 8.93 0.03 4.60
C ALA A 92 8.97 1.56 4.77
N ALA A 93 7.82 2.23 4.78
CA ALA A 93 7.72 3.65 5.12
C ALA A 93 8.27 3.93 6.52
N ARG A 94 8.05 3.04 7.50
CA ARG A 94 8.66 3.15 8.83
C ARG A 94 10.18 3.07 8.76
N VAL A 95 10.71 2.13 7.98
CA VAL A 95 12.17 1.99 7.80
C VAL A 95 12.78 3.25 7.19
N VAL A 96 12.15 3.82 6.16
CA VAL A 96 12.56 5.12 5.58
C VAL A 96 12.50 6.22 6.64
N TYR A 97 11.38 6.32 7.36
CA TYR A 97 11.15 7.35 8.37
C TYR A 97 12.23 7.31 9.46
N ASP A 98 12.52 6.14 10.01
CA ASP A 98 13.48 5.98 11.10
C ASP A 98 14.92 6.15 10.62
N HIS A 99 15.26 5.63 9.42
CA HIS A 99 16.60 5.77 8.82
C HIS A 99 17.03 7.24 8.70
N TYR A 100 16.11 8.12 8.27
CA TYR A 100 16.42 9.54 8.09
C TYR A 100 16.26 10.38 9.36
N GLY A 101 15.90 9.80 10.51
CA GLY A 101 15.87 10.49 11.80
C GLY A 101 14.47 10.84 12.32
N GLY A 102 13.43 10.21 11.78
CA GLY A 102 12.06 10.28 12.23
C GLY A 102 11.51 11.69 12.32
N LYS A 103 10.75 12.02 13.37
CA LYS A 103 10.05 13.30 13.49
C LYS A 103 10.96 14.53 13.38
N LYS A 104 12.25 14.40 13.72
CA LYS A 104 13.22 15.48 13.58
C LYS A 104 13.51 15.82 12.11
N ALA A 105 13.53 14.81 11.24
CA ALA A 105 13.72 14.98 9.79
C ALA A 105 12.41 15.25 9.06
N PHE A 106 11.29 14.79 9.62
CA PHE A 106 9.96 14.89 9.02
C PHE A 106 8.98 15.71 9.89
N PRO A 107 9.26 17.00 10.17
CA PRO A 107 8.42 17.80 11.07
C PRO A 107 7.00 18.02 10.52
N ASN A 108 6.83 18.06 9.20
CA ASN A 108 5.56 18.34 8.53
C ASN A 108 4.77 17.07 8.18
N VAL A 109 5.38 15.90 8.29
CA VAL A 109 4.68 14.64 8.02
C VAL A 109 3.68 14.40 9.14
N ASN A 110 2.44 14.13 8.76
CA ASN A 110 1.35 13.85 9.68
C ASN A 110 1.60 12.52 10.40
N ASP A 111 1.60 12.55 11.74
CA ASP A 111 1.82 11.36 12.57
C ASP A 111 0.71 10.33 12.36
N ASP A 112 -0.54 10.77 12.10
CA ASP A 112 -1.66 9.87 11.81
C ASP A 112 -1.45 9.05 10.54
N MET A 113 -0.79 9.63 9.52
CA MET A 113 -0.46 8.92 8.28
C MET A 113 0.59 7.83 8.57
N MET A 114 1.60 8.14 9.38
CA MET A 114 2.63 7.17 9.78
C MET A 114 2.05 6.04 10.65
N VAL A 115 1.12 6.35 11.55
CA VAL A 115 0.39 5.31 12.31
C VAL A 115 -0.47 4.46 11.38
N ALA A 116 -1.12 5.08 10.40
CA ALA A 116 -1.98 4.37 9.47
C ALA A 116 -1.21 3.42 8.54
N VAL A 117 -0.07 3.84 7.98
CA VAL A 117 0.71 2.98 7.07
C VAL A 117 1.23 1.74 7.78
N ASP A 118 1.72 1.90 9.01
CA ASP A 118 2.19 0.79 9.85
C ASP A 118 1.08 -0.22 10.11
N LYS A 119 -0.10 0.26 10.49
CA LYS A 119 -1.29 -0.58 10.71
C LYS A 119 -1.72 -1.29 9.42
N CYS A 120 -1.71 -0.57 8.30
CA CYS A 120 -2.24 -1.08 7.04
C CYS A 120 -1.38 -2.16 6.44
N ASP A 121 -0.06 -1.98 6.45
CA ASP A 121 0.88 -2.92 5.83
C ASP A 121 1.05 -4.18 6.69
N SER A 122 1.06 -4.03 8.03
CA SER A 122 1.03 -5.16 8.98
C SER A 122 -0.34 -5.82 9.15
N ALA A 123 -1.38 -5.32 8.46
CA ALA A 123 -2.76 -5.80 8.51
C ALA A 123 -3.37 -5.87 9.93
N GLN A 124 -2.97 -4.97 10.82
CA GLN A 124 -3.45 -4.89 12.22
C GLN A 124 -4.80 -4.16 12.32
N PHE A 125 -5.79 -4.64 11.56
CA PHE A 125 -7.13 -4.05 11.54
C PHE A 125 -8.03 -4.64 12.62
N THR A 126 -8.85 -3.80 13.22
CA THR A 126 -10.02 -4.26 13.97
C THR A 126 -11.08 -4.82 13.01
N ARG A 127 -11.99 -5.64 13.54
CA ARG A 127 -13.15 -6.13 12.79
C ARG A 127 -13.97 -5.00 12.18
N GLU A 128 -14.17 -3.92 12.93
CA GLU A 128 -14.95 -2.77 12.49
C GLU A 128 -14.27 -2.04 11.33
N GLU A 129 -12.97 -1.79 11.41
CA GLU A 129 -12.21 -1.17 10.33
C GLU A 129 -12.21 -2.01 9.04
N ALA A 130 -12.15 -3.34 9.16
CA ALA A 130 -12.25 -4.22 7.99
C ALA A 130 -13.64 -4.16 7.33
N LEU A 131 -14.72 -4.01 8.12
CA LEU A 131 -16.10 -4.02 7.61
C LEU A 131 -16.60 -2.64 7.19
N TYR A 132 -16.11 -1.59 7.83
CA TYR A 132 -16.60 -0.21 7.77
C TYR A 132 -15.43 0.78 7.80
N ALA A 133 -14.47 0.58 6.89
CA ALA A 133 -13.29 1.42 6.77
C ALA A 133 -13.65 2.89 6.54
N ASP A 134 -12.94 3.77 7.24
CA ASP A 134 -12.96 5.22 7.06
C ASP A 134 -11.53 5.78 7.12
N GLY A 135 -11.36 7.06 6.79
CA GLY A 135 -10.09 7.77 6.88
C GLY A 135 -8.96 7.08 6.10
N TRP A 136 -7.80 6.94 6.73
CA TRP A 136 -6.62 6.37 6.09
C TRP A 136 -6.78 4.90 5.76
N VAL A 137 -7.55 4.16 6.56
CA VAL A 137 -7.83 2.74 6.31
C VAL A 137 -8.68 2.58 5.06
N LEU A 138 -9.66 3.46 4.86
CA LEU A 138 -10.42 3.52 3.62
C LEU A 138 -9.51 3.84 2.43
N LEU A 139 -8.69 4.88 2.51
CA LEU A 139 -7.76 5.24 1.44
C LEU A 139 -6.84 4.07 1.07
N ASN A 140 -6.29 3.37 2.07
CA ASN A 140 -5.49 2.16 1.86
C ASN A 140 -6.27 1.10 1.06
N PHE A 141 -7.51 0.79 1.44
CA PHE A 141 -8.32 -0.18 0.70
C PHE A 141 -8.71 0.28 -0.71
N LEU A 142 -8.87 1.58 -0.95
CA LEU A 142 -9.11 2.11 -2.30
C LEU A 142 -7.88 1.93 -3.20
N MET A 143 -6.66 2.07 -2.65
CA MET A 143 -5.41 1.94 -3.39
C MET A 143 -4.98 0.48 -3.58
N ASP A 144 -5.42 -0.42 -2.70
CA ASP A 144 -5.12 -1.85 -2.83
C ASP A 144 -5.79 -2.44 -4.07
N ALA A 145 -4.98 -2.79 -5.08
CA ALA A 145 -5.45 -3.45 -6.30
C ALA A 145 -6.26 -4.73 -6.02
N ARG A 146 -6.02 -5.40 -4.89
CA ARG A 146 -6.73 -6.62 -4.46
C ARG A 146 -8.17 -6.33 -4.02
N THR A 147 -8.52 -5.09 -3.69
CA THR A 147 -9.92 -4.69 -3.49
C THR A 147 -10.72 -4.82 -4.79
N GLY A 148 -10.07 -4.68 -5.94
CA GLY A 148 -10.64 -4.99 -7.24
C GLY A 148 -11.60 -3.93 -7.79
N LEU A 149 -11.50 -2.66 -7.35
CA LEU A 149 -12.33 -1.55 -7.84
C LEU A 149 -12.17 -1.31 -9.34
N GLY A 150 -10.96 -1.48 -9.88
CA GLY A 150 -10.68 -1.29 -11.31
C GLY A 150 -11.43 -2.24 -12.26
N ARG A 151 -12.10 -3.28 -11.74
CA ARG A 151 -12.93 -4.20 -12.55
C ARG A 151 -14.29 -3.61 -12.94
N TYR A 152 -14.74 -2.57 -12.24
CA TYR A 152 -16.14 -2.13 -12.25
C TYR A 152 -16.40 -0.86 -13.05
N LYS A 153 -15.39 -0.02 -13.23
CA LYS A 153 -15.60 1.30 -13.82
C LYS A 153 -14.30 1.84 -14.40
N ASP A 154 -14.42 2.52 -15.54
CA ASP A 154 -13.42 3.46 -16.02
C ASP A 154 -13.51 4.75 -15.18
N PHE A 155 -12.56 4.90 -14.27
CA PHE A 155 -12.40 6.11 -13.47
C PHE A 155 -11.92 7.30 -14.31
N THR A 156 -12.16 8.52 -13.82
CA THR A 156 -11.78 9.75 -14.52
C THR A 156 -10.28 9.81 -14.82
N ILE A 157 -9.47 9.37 -13.86
CA ILE A 157 -8.03 9.19 -14.01
C ILE A 157 -7.62 7.76 -13.66
N SER A 158 -6.51 7.31 -14.22
CA SER A 158 -5.92 6.01 -13.86
C SER A 158 -5.46 5.98 -12.41
N ASN A 159 -5.37 4.79 -11.82
CA ASN A 159 -4.79 4.64 -10.47
C ASN A 159 -3.35 5.15 -10.39
N TYR A 160 -2.58 5.04 -11.48
CA TYR A 160 -1.23 5.61 -11.54
C TYR A 160 -1.24 7.13 -11.39
N GLN A 161 -2.09 7.82 -12.15
CA GLN A 161 -2.23 9.27 -12.04
C GLN A 161 -2.74 9.69 -10.66
N LEU A 162 -3.70 8.94 -10.10
CA LEU A 162 -4.19 9.20 -8.76
C LEU A 162 -3.08 9.06 -7.71
N MET A 163 -2.27 8.00 -7.77
CA MET A 163 -1.13 7.82 -6.87
C MET A 163 -0.15 8.99 -6.96
N MET A 164 0.19 9.44 -8.17
CA MET A 164 1.05 10.61 -8.37
C MET A 164 0.47 11.89 -7.74
N GLN A 165 -0.83 12.11 -7.86
CA GLN A 165 -1.50 13.25 -7.21
C GLN A 165 -1.53 13.10 -5.69
N LEU A 166 -1.83 11.91 -5.17
CA LEU A 166 -1.92 11.64 -3.74
C LEU A 166 -0.59 11.89 -3.02
N ILE A 167 0.56 11.67 -3.66
CA ILE A 167 1.87 11.99 -3.09
C ILE A 167 1.97 13.47 -2.71
N ASP A 168 1.41 14.36 -3.54
CA ASP A 168 1.41 15.80 -3.24
C ASP A 168 0.31 16.19 -2.24
N TYR A 169 -0.88 15.59 -2.34
CA TYR A 169 -1.97 15.88 -1.41
C TYR A 169 -1.67 15.41 0.02
N CYS A 170 -1.05 14.23 0.21
CA CYS A 170 -0.70 13.71 1.53
C CYS A 170 0.27 14.60 2.32
N ARG A 171 1.01 15.50 1.64
CA ARG A 171 1.93 16.46 2.28
C ARG A 171 1.25 17.71 2.82
N SER A 172 0.03 18.00 2.36
CA SER A 172 -0.61 19.31 2.57
C SER A 172 -2.07 19.25 2.98
N HIS A 173 -2.71 18.09 2.87
CA HIS A 173 -4.14 17.90 3.13
C HIS A 173 -4.34 16.89 4.27
N THR A 174 -5.41 17.11 5.02
CA THR A 174 -5.97 16.12 5.95
C THR A 174 -6.59 14.96 5.18
N ILE A 175 -6.79 13.84 5.86
CA ILE A 175 -7.43 12.67 5.23
C ILE A 175 -8.87 12.97 4.78
N GLN A 176 -9.61 13.80 5.52
CA GLN A 176 -10.97 14.18 5.14
C GLN A 176 -10.98 15.00 3.85
N GLU A 177 -10.01 15.90 3.68
CA GLU A 177 -9.85 16.67 2.44
C GLU A 177 -9.43 15.76 1.27
N ILE A 178 -8.52 14.81 1.50
CA ILE A 178 -8.10 13.83 0.49
C ILE A 178 -9.30 12.98 0.02
N LEU A 179 -10.10 12.46 0.95
CA LEU A 179 -11.30 11.66 0.63
C LEU A 179 -12.38 12.47 -0.09
N ALA A 180 -12.36 13.80 0.03
CA ALA A 180 -13.27 14.71 -0.65
C ALA A 180 -12.81 15.12 -2.06
N LEU A 181 -11.55 14.83 -2.45
CA LEU A 181 -11.06 15.11 -3.80
C LEU A 181 -11.90 14.36 -4.83
N PRO A 182 -12.30 14.98 -5.96
CA PRO A 182 -13.23 14.37 -6.92
C PRO A 182 -12.83 12.96 -7.37
N ASP A 183 -11.56 12.76 -7.73
CA ASP A 183 -11.03 11.47 -8.21
C ASP A 183 -10.94 10.39 -7.10
N VAL A 184 -10.81 10.80 -5.84
CA VAL A 184 -10.88 9.90 -4.68
C VAL A 184 -12.33 9.60 -4.33
N LYS A 185 -13.18 10.63 -4.35
CA LYS A 185 -14.60 10.54 -3.99
C LYS A 185 -15.37 9.60 -4.91
N GLU A 186 -15.09 9.60 -6.22
CA GLU A 186 -15.71 8.63 -7.14
C GLU A 186 -15.36 7.16 -6.80
N ARG A 187 -14.16 6.92 -6.25
CA ARG A 187 -13.71 5.60 -5.78
C ARG A 187 -14.34 5.24 -4.44
N VAL A 188 -14.44 6.20 -3.53
CA VAL A 188 -15.18 6.06 -2.26
C VAL A 188 -16.61 5.64 -2.55
N ASP A 189 -17.29 6.36 -3.44
CA ASP A 189 -18.71 6.11 -3.75
C ASP A 189 -18.92 4.70 -4.31
N LEU A 190 -18.07 4.27 -5.25
CA LEU A 190 -18.12 2.91 -5.77
C LEU A 190 -17.81 1.87 -4.68
N TYR A 191 -16.78 2.09 -3.86
CA TYR A 191 -16.44 1.17 -2.77
C TYR A 191 -17.61 0.99 -1.80
N MET A 192 -18.27 2.08 -1.41
CA MET A 192 -19.42 2.03 -0.51
C MET A 192 -20.63 1.34 -1.15
N GLU A 193 -20.88 1.55 -2.45
CA GLU A 193 -21.94 0.86 -3.18
C GLU A 193 -21.71 -0.66 -3.23
N GLN A 194 -20.45 -1.07 -3.34
CA GLN A 194 -20.03 -2.47 -3.43
C GLN A 194 -19.99 -3.15 -2.05
N GLN A 195 -19.73 -2.40 -0.98
CA GLN A 195 -19.46 -2.92 0.36
C GLN A 195 -20.57 -3.83 0.89
N GLU A 196 -21.84 -3.40 0.86
CA GLU A 196 -22.96 -4.23 1.35
C GLU A 196 -23.24 -5.42 0.44
N LYS A 197 -23.08 -5.25 -0.88
CA LYS A 197 -23.26 -6.33 -1.87
C LYS A 197 -22.22 -7.42 -1.66
N PHE A 198 -20.97 -7.05 -1.45
CA PHE A 198 -19.88 -7.98 -1.16
C PHE A 198 -20.07 -8.70 0.18
N LYS A 199 -20.48 -7.98 1.24
CA LYS A 199 -20.80 -8.60 2.54
C LYS A 199 -21.94 -9.60 2.43
N HIS A 200 -22.98 -9.27 1.66
CA HIS A 200 -24.10 -10.18 1.43
C HIS A 200 -23.67 -11.42 0.64
N GLN A 201 -22.91 -11.24 -0.45
CA GLN A 201 -22.37 -12.34 -1.26
C GLN A 201 -21.51 -13.28 -0.41
N LEU A 202 -20.57 -12.75 0.38
CA LEU A 202 -19.75 -13.57 1.27
C LEU A 202 -20.61 -14.36 2.27
N LYS A 203 -21.63 -13.77 2.88
CA LYS A 203 -22.54 -14.49 3.78
C LYS A 203 -23.31 -15.61 3.09
N HIS A 204 -23.70 -15.42 1.84
CA HIS A 204 -24.48 -16.39 1.07
C HIS A 204 -23.61 -17.54 0.54
N CYS A 205 -22.42 -17.21 0.03
CA CYS A 205 -21.53 -18.13 -0.65
C CYS A 205 -20.54 -18.85 0.27
N THR A 206 -20.54 -18.54 1.58
CA THR A 206 -19.59 -19.14 2.52
C THR A 206 -20.23 -20.25 3.34
N SER A 207 -19.54 -21.40 3.39
CA SER A 207 -19.86 -22.50 4.30
C SER A 207 -18.74 -22.70 5.32
N LEU A 208 -19.10 -23.03 6.56
CA LEU A 208 -18.13 -23.23 7.66
C LEU A 208 -17.87 -24.72 7.89
N ARG A 209 -16.59 -25.08 8.06
CA ARG A 209 -16.10 -26.43 8.34
C ARG A 209 -15.08 -26.39 9.48
N GLY A 210 -15.57 -26.39 10.73
CA GLY A 210 -14.70 -26.19 11.88
C GLY A 210 -14.04 -24.82 11.82
N ASN A 211 -12.70 -24.78 11.83
CA ASN A 211 -11.87 -23.57 11.73
C ASN A 211 -11.58 -23.15 10.27
N LEU A 212 -12.54 -23.34 9.36
CA LEU A 212 -12.37 -23.04 7.94
C LEU A 212 -13.64 -22.44 7.36
N ALA A 213 -13.52 -21.24 6.81
CA ALA A 213 -14.51 -20.64 5.91
C ALA A 213 -14.20 -21.02 4.46
N ILE A 214 -15.16 -21.67 3.78
CA ILE A 214 -15.07 -22.03 2.36
C ILE A 214 -16.01 -21.12 1.59
N VAL A 215 -15.45 -20.18 0.82
CA VAL A 215 -16.20 -19.27 -0.06
C VAL A 215 -16.30 -19.89 -1.45
N ASP A 216 -17.51 -20.25 -1.89
CA ASP A 216 -17.77 -20.82 -3.22
C ASP A 216 -18.48 -19.80 -4.11
N LEU A 217 -17.72 -19.17 -5.00
CA LEU A 217 -18.20 -18.13 -5.93
C LEU A 217 -18.42 -18.64 -7.36
N ARG A 218 -18.35 -19.96 -7.60
CA ARG A 218 -18.37 -20.52 -8.98
C ARG A 218 -19.67 -20.27 -9.72
N GLU A 219 -20.78 -20.19 -9.00
CA GLU A 219 -22.12 -19.95 -9.55
C GLU A 219 -22.51 -18.45 -9.54
N GLU A 220 -21.61 -17.57 -9.07
CA GLU A 220 -21.86 -16.13 -9.02
C GLU A 220 -21.43 -15.48 -10.35
N GLU A 221 -22.38 -14.92 -11.09
CA GLU A 221 -22.07 -14.20 -12.34
C GLU A 221 -21.19 -12.96 -12.12
N LEU A 222 -21.33 -12.31 -10.97
CA LEU A 222 -20.64 -11.08 -10.61
C LEU A 222 -20.02 -11.20 -9.21
N ILE A 223 -18.72 -10.92 -9.09
CA ILE A 223 -18.01 -10.91 -7.79
C ILE A 223 -17.73 -9.47 -7.36
N TYR A 224 -18.48 -8.97 -6.38
CA TYR A 224 -18.41 -7.58 -5.90
C TYR A 224 -17.02 -7.18 -5.41
N ALA A 225 -16.69 -5.89 -5.51
CA ALA A 225 -15.45 -5.36 -4.97
C ALA A 225 -15.52 -5.23 -3.44
N GLY A 226 -14.39 -5.46 -2.77
CA GLY A 226 -14.28 -5.30 -1.32
C GLY A 226 -12.89 -5.68 -0.84
N ASN A 227 -12.50 -5.11 0.30
CA ASN A 227 -11.16 -5.38 0.83
C ASN A 227 -11.02 -6.85 1.23
N ARG A 228 -9.78 -7.36 1.15
CA ARG A 228 -9.45 -8.78 1.38
C ARG A 228 -9.69 -9.27 2.81
N PHE A 229 -10.02 -8.39 3.76
CA PHE A 229 -10.18 -8.74 5.16
C PHE A 229 -11.64 -8.97 5.58
N VAL A 230 -12.62 -8.59 4.74
CA VAL A 230 -14.05 -8.72 5.03
C VAL A 230 -14.44 -10.16 5.37
N VAL A 231 -13.87 -11.16 4.70
CA VAL A 231 -14.18 -12.58 4.97
C VAL A 231 -13.85 -12.96 6.42
N TYR A 232 -12.65 -12.62 6.90
CA TYR A 232 -12.25 -12.91 8.29
C TYR A 232 -13.09 -12.12 9.29
N ALA A 233 -13.44 -10.87 8.95
CA ALA A 233 -14.27 -10.04 9.82
C ALA A 233 -15.73 -10.51 9.90
N LEU A 234 -16.26 -11.16 8.86
CA LEU A 234 -17.59 -11.76 8.87
C LEU A 234 -17.62 -13.09 9.62
N PHE A 235 -16.54 -13.86 9.57
CA PHE A 235 -16.42 -15.20 10.17
C PHE A 235 -15.26 -15.26 11.17
N PRO A 236 -15.34 -14.58 12.33
CA PRO A 236 -14.23 -14.49 13.28
C PRO A 236 -13.93 -15.78 14.03
N ASP A 237 -14.86 -16.74 14.02
CA ASP A 237 -14.75 -18.02 14.74
C ASP A 237 -14.12 -19.15 13.90
N THR A 238 -13.69 -18.83 12.67
CA THR A 238 -13.03 -19.78 11.76
C THR A 238 -11.53 -19.61 11.78
#